data_AF-A0A963CPJ4-F1
#
_entry.id   AF-A0A963CPJ4-F1
#
_cell.length_a   1.000
_cell.length_b   1.000
_cell.length_c   1.000
_cell.angle_alpha   90.00
_cell.angle_beta   90.00
_cell.angle_gamma   90.00
#
_symmetry.space_group_name_H-M   'P 1'
#
loop_
_entity.id
_entity.type
_entity.pdbx_description
1 polymer ?
#
loop_
_entity_poly.entity_id
_entity_poly.type
_entity_poly.pdbx_seq_one_letter_code
_entity_poly.pdbx_strand_id
1 'polypeptide(L)'
;MNTHLPKKTRKFSVDDLRVTHSVLLTGDEVEAKRREIRDYFHKTFTLYERIFDCLVGDEAFYTRATPLRHPLIFYYGHTAVFFINKLHVAKLIPERLDSTLESMLAIGVDEMSWDDLDEANYNWPTPRQVKAYRDQVRELVDDFIVHTSIALPVGWDDPMWIVLMGIEHERIHLETTSVLIRQLPIELVRPDALFPECEQMSADFPNNRLLPVKGGQLRLGKSRDDRLYGWDNEYGGQDVEVKDYLASQYLVSNGEYLAFVQQGGYKTEAYWTEEGWQWRQFTRATHPEFWVADGDGYRYRSMTRVIDMPWDWPVDVNYLEAKAFCNWKSAQTGKGIRLPTEAEWYCLRNAIGTDQPDWSKAPGNINLEYWTSACPVNRFKVSAADGSEFYDVIGNVWQWTETPIDAYPGFRVHPVYDDFSTPTFDGKHNLIKGGCFISTGNYAIRESRYAFRRHFFQHAGLRYIQSDVAPEIESNPYESDELVSQYLEFHYGDEHFGVPNFARACAEICIEQAKLAGIAGANSRALDIGCAVGRSAFELANHFGQVDALDFSARFISSAVELQQKGIKRYCIRDEGDLVSFREIRMSELGLSGNAARCRFMQADACNLNEKYHGYDLVFAG
;
A
#
# COMPACT_ATOMS: atom_id res chain seq x y z
N MET A 1 -6.25 34.39 -32.06
CA MET A 1 -7.69 34.08 -32.18
C MET A 1 -8.00 33.03 -31.12
N ASN A 2 -8.63 33.43 -30.02
CA ASN A 2 -9.09 32.54 -28.97
C ASN A 2 -10.29 31.74 -29.48
N THR A 3 -10.08 30.49 -29.87
CA THR A 3 -11.16 29.55 -30.08
C THR A 3 -11.49 28.90 -28.74
N HIS A 4 -12.51 29.42 -28.05
CA HIS A 4 -13.21 28.69 -27.00
C HIS A 4 -13.76 27.39 -27.61
N LEU A 5 -13.09 26.28 -27.34
CA LEU A 5 -13.66 24.95 -27.54
C LEU A 5 -14.77 24.75 -26.49
N PRO A 6 -15.96 24.27 -26.87
CA PRO A 6 -17.09 24.17 -25.95
C PRO A 6 -16.82 23.18 -24.82
N LYS A 7 -17.08 23.62 -23.58
CA LYS A 7 -17.10 22.84 -22.33
C LYS A 7 -18.17 21.75 -22.34
N LYS A 8 -17.96 20.66 -23.07
CA LYS A 8 -18.74 19.42 -22.93
C LYS A 8 -17.83 18.36 -22.33
N THR A 9 -18.23 17.81 -21.18
CA THR A 9 -17.65 16.59 -20.62
C THR A 9 -17.60 15.54 -21.74
N ARG A 10 -16.40 15.09 -22.09
CA ARG A 10 -16.20 14.13 -23.18
C ARG A 10 -17.00 12.86 -22.84
N LYS A 11 -17.93 12.48 -23.71
CA LYS A 11 -18.70 11.24 -23.53
C LYS A 11 -17.86 10.09 -24.07
N PHE A 12 -17.43 9.23 -23.18
CA PHE A 12 -16.76 7.97 -23.52
C PHE A 12 -17.79 6.86 -23.67
N SER A 13 -17.55 5.88 -24.56
CA SER A 13 -18.35 4.66 -24.58
C SER A 13 -17.94 3.74 -23.41
N VAL A 14 -18.75 2.73 -23.10
CA VAL A 14 -18.42 1.71 -22.09
C VAL A 14 -17.08 1.04 -22.40
N ASP A 15 -16.89 0.61 -23.65
CA ASP A 15 -15.65 -0.08 -24.05
C ASP A 15 -14.42 0.84 -24.01
N ASP A 16 -14.59 2.12 -24.36
CA ASP A 16 -13.50 3.12 -24.34
C ASP A 16 -13.07 3.53 -22.93
N LEU A 17 -13.93 3.34 -21.91
CA LEU A 17 -13.59 3.58 -20.51
C LEU A 17 -12.93 2.39 -19.83
N ARG A 18 -13.37 1.17 -20.14
CA ARG A 18 -12.91 -0.04 -19.43
C ARG A 18 -11.45 -0.35 -19.75
N VAL A 19 -11.14 -0.50 -21.02
CA VAL A 19 -9.80 -0.93 -21.44
C VAL A 19 -8.93 0.31 -21.64
N THR A 20 -8.09 0.59 -20.65
CA THR A 20 -7.12 1.68 -20.69
C THR A 20 -5.72 1.12 -20.47
N HIS A 21 -4.87 1.25 -21.48
CA HIS A 21 -3.46 0.84 -21.42
C HIS A 21 -2.60 2.00 -20.88
N SER A 22 -1.54 1.64 -20.15
CA SER A 22 -0.61 2.61 -19.58
C SER A 22 0.12 3.33 -20.69
N VAL A 23 0.32 4.61 -20.48
CA VAL A 23 1.02 5.46 -21.43
C VAL A 23 2.52 5.21 -21.34
N LEU A 24 3.19 5.20 -22.49
CA LEU A 24 4.65 5.17 -22.50
C LEU A 24 5.18 6.53 -22.05
N LEU A 25 6.30 6.56 -21.33
CA LEU A 25 7.01 7.78 -20.98
C LEU A 25 7.77 8.35 -22.19
N THR A 26 8.11 7.50 -23.17
CA THR A 26 8.79 7.86 -24.41
C THR A 26 7.82 8.32 -25.50
N GLY A 27 8.33 9.06 -26.49
CA GLY A 27 7.60 9.45 -27.69
C GLY A 27 8.41 10.40 -28.57
N ASP A 28 7.95 10.62 -29.80
CA ASP A 28 8.66 11.47 -30.78
C ASP A 28 8.13 12.92 -30.84
N GLU A 29 6.88 13.14 -30.40
CA GLU A 29 6.23 14.45 -30.45
C GLU A 29 5.58 14.81 -29.10
N VAL A 30 6.01 15.93 -28.52
CA VAL A 30 5.49 16.45 -27.24
C VAL A 30 3.97 16.63 -27.27
N GLU A 31 3.42 17.20 -28.33
CA GLU A 31 1.98 17.44 -28.43
C GLU A 31 1.16 16.15 -28.63
N ALA A 32 1.76 15.12 -29.23
CA ALA A 32 1.13 13.81 -29.27
C ALA A 32 1.12 13.17 -27.87
N LYS A 33 2.24 13.23 -27.14
CA LYS A 33 2.33 12.73 -25.75
C LYS A 33 1.36 13.46 -24.83
N ARG A 34 1.24 14.78 -24.96
CA ARG A 34 0.28 15.60 -24.22
C ARG A 34 -1.16 15.11 -24.43
N ARG A 35 -1.56 14.86 -25.67
CA ARG A 35 -2.90 14.34 -25.98
C ARG A 35 -3.13 12.94 -25.42
N GLU A 36 -2.12 12.08 -25.47
CA GLU A 36 -2.17 10.72 -24.92
C GLU A 36 -2.37 10.74 -23.40
N ILE A 37 -1.53 11.48 -22.66
CA ILE A 37 -1.65 11.58 -21.19
C ILE A 37 -2.95 12.26 -20.78
N ARG A 38 -3.38 13.28 -21.54
CA ARG A 38 -4.68 13.92 -21.33
C ARG A 38 -5.86 12.96 -21.52
N ASP A 39 -5.83 12.11 -22.54
CA ASP A 39 -6.85 11.08 -22.76
C ASP A 39 -6.87 10.09 -21.60
N TYR A 40 -5.68 9.65 -21.18
CA TYR A 40 -5.50 8.73 -20.05
C TYR A 40 -6.03 9.31 -18.73
N PHE A 41 -5.76 10.60 -18.46
CA PHE A 41 -6.32 11.33 -17.32
C PHE A 41 -7.85 11.31 -17.33
N HIS A 42 -8.48 11.78 -18.41
CA HIS A 42 -9.94 11.88 -18.46
C HIS A 42 -10.65 10.54 -18.41
N LYS A 43 -10.07 9.50 -19.02
CA LYS A 43 -10.62 8.15 -18.93
C LYS A 43 -10.53 7.62 -17.50
N THR A 44 -9.38 7.77 -16.84
CA THR A 44 -9.19 7.33 -15.45
C THR A 44 -10.15 8.05 -14.51
N PHE A 45 -10.19 9.38 -14.59
CA PHE A 45 -11.04 10.21 -13.73
C PHE A 45 -12.53 9.92 -13.93
N THR A 46 -12.93 9.58 -15.15
CA THR A 46 -14.31 9.18 -15.45
C THR A 46 -14.60 7.76 -14.98
N LEU A 47 -13.72 6.80 -15.23
CA LEU A 47 -13.88 5.41 -14.78
C LEU A 47 -13.98 5.34 -13.25
N TYR A 48 -13.16 6.11 -12.54
CA TYR A 48 -13.22 6.19 -11.08
C TYR A 48 -14.54 6.77 -10.59
N GLU A 49 -15.04 7.87 -11.18
CA GLU A 49 -16.37 8.40 -10.82
C GLU A 49 -17.48 7.37 -11.05
N ARG A 50 -17.38 6.60 -12.13
CA ARG A 50 -18.39 5.62 -12.54
C ARG A 50 -18.49 4.42 -11.59
N ILE A 51 -17.47 4.06 -10.81
CA ILE A 51 -17.58 2.95 -9.87
C ILE A 51 -18.61 3.23 -8.76
N PHE A 52 -18.82 4.50 -8.42
CA PHE A 52 -19.83 4.93 -7.44
C PHE A 52 -21.26 4.86 -8.00
N ASP A 53 -21.45 4.66 -9.30
CA ASP A 53 -22.79 4.41 -9.88
C ASP A 53 -23.37 3.06 -9.41
N CYS A 54 -22.52 2.17 -8.87
CA CYS A 54 -22.93 0.94 -8.19
C CYS A 54 -23.58 1.18 -6.82
N LEU A 55 -23.53 2.39 -6.26
CA LEU A 55 -24.14 2.70 -4.97
C LEU A 55 -25.63 3.02 -5.10
N VAL A 56 -26.41 2.64 -4.08
CA VAL A 56 -27.85 2.91 -3.99
C VAL A 56 -28.12 3.97 -2.92
N GLY A 57 -28.34 5.20 -3.37
CA GLY A 57 -28.65 6.34 -2.51
C GLY A 57 -27.43 6.94 -1.80
N ASP A 58 -27.60 8.14 -1.25
CA ASP A 58 -26.51 8.89 -0.59
C ASP A 58 -26.01 8.19 0.68
N GLU A 59 -26.86 7.43 1.37
CA GLU A 59 -26.50 6.66 2.58
C GLU A 59 -25.28 5.76 2.33
N ALA A 60 -25.22 5.10 1.18
CA ALA A 60 -24.14 4.19 0.82
C ALA A 60 -22.76 4.87 0.78
N PHE A 61 -22.70 6.18 0.55
CA PHE A 61 -21.44 6.93 0.62
C PHE A 61 -20.93 7.10 2.05
N TYR A 62 -21.82 7.15 3.04
CA TYR A 62 -21.47 7.37 4.44
C TYR A 62 -21.39 6.08 5.25
N THR A 63 -21.97 4.98 4.74
CA THR A 63 -21.86 3.68 5.38
C THR A 63 -20.41 3.19 5.36
N ARG A 64 -19.88 2.92 6.55
CA ARG A 64 -18.53 2.38 6.73
C ARG A 64 -18.54 0.89 6.41
N ALA A 65 -17.86 0.51 5.32
CA ALA A 65 -17.79 -0.88 4.87
C ALA A 65 -17.01 -1.79 5.84
N THR A 66 -16.00 -1.24 6.52
CA THR A 66 -15.23 -1.96 7.54
C THR A 66 -14.65 -0.97 8.56
N PRO A 67 -14.52 -1.34 9.85
CA PRO A 67 -14.01 -0.44 10.89
C PRO A 67 -12.60 0.11 10.62
N LEU A 68 -11.80 -0.59 9.80
CA LEU A 68 -10.41 -0.21 9.51
C LEU A 68 -10.27 0.79 8.34
N ARG A 69 -11.38 1.30 7.81
CA ARG A 69 -11.41 2.17 6.62
C ARG A 69 -12.39 3.31 6.79
N HIS A 70 -12.12 4.44 6.15
CA HIS A 70 -13.08 5.53 6.02
C HIS A 70 -14.34 5.12 5.21
N PRO A 71 -15.45 5.87 5.31
CA PRO A 71 -16.61 5.69 4.44
C PRO A 71 -16.32 6.06 2.97
N LEU A 72 -17.15 5.60 2.03
CA LEU A 72 -16.94 5.80 0.59
C LEU A 72 -16.92 7.27 0.14
N ILE A 73 -17.55 8.18 0.89
CA ILE A 73 -17.49 9.63 0.65
C ILE A 73 -16.06 10.18 0.72
N PHE A 74 -15.24 9.60 1.60
CA PHE A 74 -13.82 9.94 1.69
C PHE A 74 -13.13 9.61 0.37
N TYR A 75 -13.22 8.35 -0.08
CA TYR A 75 -12.59 7.88 -1.30
C TYR A 75 -13.06 8.66 -2.53
N TYR A 76 -14.36 8.95 -2.59
CA TYR A 76 -14.94 9.72 -3.69
C TYR A 76 -14.26 11.09 -3.88
N GLY A 77 -13.84 11.74 -2.79
CA GLY A 77 -13.12 13.02 -2.85
C GLY A 77 -11.59 12.91 -2.81
N HIS A 78 -11.07 11.91 -2.13
CA HIS A 78 -9.65 11.74 -1.81
C HIS A 78 -8.76 11.77 -3.05
N THR A 79 -9.12 11.04 -4.11
CA THR A 79 -8.29 10.97 -5.33
C THR A 79 -8.17 12.33 -6.02
N ALA A 80 -9.24 13.13 -6.01
CA ALA A 80 -9.21 14.48 -6.58
C ALA A 80 -8.41 15.45 -5.71
N VAL A 81 -8.51 15.33 -4.38
CA VAL A 81 -7.67 16.08 -3.43
C VAL A 81 -6.19 15.73 -3.60
N PHE A 82 -5.88 14.45 -3.88
CA PHE A 82 -4.52 14.01 -4.14
C PHE A 82 -3.86 14.77 -5.29
N PHE A 83 -4.54 14.93 -6.45
CA PHE A 83 -4.02 15.73 -7.56
C PHE A 83 -3.64 17.14 -7.15
N ILE A 84 -4.55 17.85 -6.46
CA ILE A 84 -4.31 19.23 -6.00
C ILE A 84 -3.17 19.29 -4.99
N ASN A 85 -3.15 18.38 -4.02
CA ASN A 85 -2.09 18.30 -3.02
C ASN A 85 -0.72 18.11 -3.65
N LYS A 86 -0.56 17.15 -4.57
CA LYS A 86 0.74 16.84 -5.16
C LYS A 86 1.20 17.93 -6.12
N LEU A 87 0.31 18.51 -6.93
CA LEU A 87 0.63 19.68 -7.75
C LEU A 87 1.04 20.89 -6.89
N HIS A 88 0.38 21.11 -5.74
CA HIS A 88 0.70 22.21 -4.84
C HIS A 88 2.03 21.98 -4.09
N VAL A 89 2.28 20.77 -3.57
CA VAL A 89 3.55 20.39 -2.93
C VAL A 89 4.72 20.53 -3.90
N ALA A 90 4.52 20.14 -5.17
CA ALA A 90 5.50 20.34 -6.24
C ALA A 90 5.64 21.81 -6.70
N LYS A 91 4.87 22.75 -6.13
CA LYS A 91 4.81 24.17 -6.50
C LYS A 91 4.46 24.41 -7.98
N LEU A 92 3.71 23.47 -8.57
CA LEU A 92 3.24 23.53 -9.95
C LEU A 92 1.93 24.34 -10.09
N ILE A 93 1.20 24.50 -8.99
CA ILE A 93 0.06 25.42 -8.87
C ILE A 93 0.23 26.34 -7.65
N PRO A 94 -0.17 27.62 -7.77
CA PRO A 94 0.08 28.60 -6.72
C PRO A 94 -0.90 28.47 -5.54
N GLU A 95 -2.13 28.01 -5.79
CA GLU A 95 -3.22 28.02 -4.83
C GLU A 95 -3.98 26.70 -4.83
N ARG A 96 -4.60 26.42 -3.68
CA ARG A 96 -5.55 25.32 -3.45
C ARG A 96 -6.94 25.71 -3.98
N LEU A 97 -7.78 24.72 -4.29
CA LEU A 97 -9.16 24.97 -4.76
C LEU A 97 -10.13 25.12 -3.60
N ASP A 98 -10.04 24.23 -2.60
CA ASP A 98 -10.84 24.27 -1.38
C ASP A 98 -10.03 23.68 -0.22
N SER A 99 -9.39 24.54 0.56
CA SER A 99 -8.54 24.11 1.68
C SER A 99 -9.30 23.31 2.75
N THR A 100 -10.62 23.47 2.86
CA THR A 100 -11.43 22.74 3.85
C THR A 100 -11.64 21.30 3.41
N LEU A 101 -12.12 21.10 2.17
CA LEU A 101 -12.27 19.76 1.60
C LEU A 101 -10.93 19.05 1.49
N GLU A 102 -9.91 19.77 1.04
CA GLU A 102 -8.57 19.21 0.89
C GLU A 102 -7.98 18.79 2.24
N SER A 103 -8.16 19.56 3.32
CA SER A 103 -7.69 19.13 4.64
C SER A 103 -8.45 17.91 5.17
N MET A 104 -9.75 17.79 4.86
CA MET A 104 -10.60 16.69 5.36
C MET A 104 -10.35 15.36 4.63
N LEU A 105 -10.00 15.43 3.35
CA LEU A 105 -9.92 14.26 2.46
C LEU A 105 -8.47 13.92 2.07
N ALA A 106 -7.46 14.54 2.69
CA ALA A 106 -6.04 14.32 2.40
C ALA A 106 -5.33 13.32 3.32
N ILE A 107 -6.05 12.71 4.27
CA ILE A 107 -5.48 11.80 5.26
C ILE A 107 -5.05 10.48 4.59
N GLY A 108 -4.10 9.77 5.22
CA GLY A 108 -3.67 8.44 4.78
C GLY A 108 -4.83 7.43 4.78
N VAL A 109 -4.63 6.32 4.09
CA VAL A 109 -5.61 5.23 3.96
C VAL A 109 -5.12 3.90 4.53
N ASP A 110 -3.88 3.87 5.03
CA ASP A 110 -3.31 2.72 5.71
C ASP A 110 -3.54 2.81 7.22
N GLU A 111 -3.33 1.74 7.98
CA GLU A 111 -3.42 1.81 9.45
C GLU A 111 -2.16 2.45 10.01
N MET A 112 -2.10 3.78 9.97
CA MET A 112 -1.03 4.59 10.56
C MET A 112 -1.51 5.31 11.81
N SER A 113 -0.61 5.51 12.78
CA SER A 113 -0.95 6.10 14.09
C SER A 113 -1.47 7.54 14.05
N TRP A 114 -1.39 8.21 12.90
CA TRP A 114 -1.92 9.56 12.66
C TRP A 114 -3.22 9.56 11.85
N ASP A 115 -3.68 8.41 11.35
CA ASP A 115 -4.95 8.31 10.65
C ASP A 115 -6.07 8.26 11.69
N ASP A 116 -6.71 9.42 11.90
CA ASP A 116 -7.81 9.57 12.83
C ASP A 116 -9.07 8.93 12.23
N LEU A 117 -9.41 7.74 12.71
CA LEU A 117 -10.60 6.97 12.33
C LEU A 117 -11.83 7.30 13.18
N ASP A 118 -11.73 8.28 14.10
CA ASP A 118 -12.81 8.71 14.98
C ASP A 118 -13.84 9.58 14.25
N GLU A 119 -15.06 9.05 14.13
CA GLU A 119 -16.18 9.70 13.45
C GLU A 119 -16.63 11.00 14.13
N ALA A 120 -16.33 11.19 15.42
CA ALA A 120 -16.67 12.41 16.16
C ALA A 120 -15.96 13.65 15.60
N ASN A 121 -14.89 13.47 14.82
CA ASN A 121 -14.05 14.55 14.29
C ASN A 121 -14.37 14.94 12.83
N TYR A 122 -15.30 14.26 12.15
CA TYR A 122 -15.58 14.50 10.72
C TYR A 122 -17.00 15.00 10.44
N ASN A 123 -17.09 16.13 9.73
CA ASN A 123 -18.32 16.62 9.11
C ASN A 123 -18.25 16.36 7.60
N TRP A 124 -18.52 15.12 7.18
CA TRP A 124 -18.37 14.69 5.79
C TRP A 124 -19.18 15.57 4.81
N PRO A 125 -18.60 15.96 3.66
CA PRO A 125 -19.31 16.70 2.62
C PRO A 125 -20.36 15.83 1.94
N THR A 126 -21.35 16.45 1.31
CA THR A 126 -22.32 15.71 0.49
C THR A 126 -21.70 15.18 -0.80
N PRO A 127 -22.19 14.05 -1.37
CA PRO A 127 -21.75 13.56 -2.68
C PRO A 127 -21.82 14.64 -3.76
N ARG A 128 -22.81 15.53 -3.70
CA ARG A 128 -22.93 16.67 -4.63
C ARG A 128 -21.80 17.69 -4.45
N GLN A 129 -21.42 18.04 -3.22
CA GLN A 129 -20.29 18.93 -2.96
C GLN A 129 -18.99 18.32 -3.44
N VAL A 130 -18.75 17.04 -3.13
CA VAL A 130 -17.56 16.32 -3.60
C VAL A 130 -17.52 16.25 -5.13
N LYS A 131 -18.64 15.93 -5.80
CA LYS A 131 -18.71 15.93 -7.27
C LYS A 131 -18.36 17.29 -7.87
N ALA A 132 -18.89 18.37 -7.29
CA ALA A 132 -18.59 19.73 -7.76
C ALA A 132 -17.11 20.08 -7.60
N TYR A 133 -16.50 19.69 -6.48
CA TYR A 133 -15.05 19.82 -6.28
C TYR A 133 -14.26 18.99 -7.30
N ARG A 134 -14.63 17.72 -7.52
CA ARG A 134 -14.01 16.86 -8.55
C ARG A 134 -14.08 17.48 -9.95
N ASP A 135 -15.18 18.13 -10.31
CA ASP A 135 -15.31 18.83 -11.59
C ASP A 135 -14.33 20.01 -11.72
N GLN A 136 -14.12 20.76 -10.63
CA GLN A 136 -13.12 21.84 -10.61
C GLN A 136 -11.69 21.29 -10.72
N VAL A 137 -11.38 20.21 -10.00
CA VAL A 137 -10.08 19.52 -10.11
C VAL A 137 -9.86 19.03 -11.54
N ARG A 138 -10.88 18.43 -12.16
CA ARG A 138 -10.80 17.96 -13.55
C ARG A 138 -10.48 19.11 -14.51
N GLU A 139 -11.13 20.27 -14.36
CA GLU A 139 -10.85 21.45 -15.18
C GLU A 139 -9.41 21.97 -14.97
N LEU A 140 -8.97 22.07 -13.72
CA LEU A 140 -7.63 22.56 -13.38
C LEU A 140 -6.53 21.62 -13.91
N VAL A 141 -6.66 20.31 -13.69
CA VAL A 141 -5.67 19.33 -14.14
C VAL A 141 -5.66 19.25 -15.68
N ASP A 142 -6.82 19.34 -16.33
CA ASP A 142 -6.89 19.43 -17.79
C ASP A 142 -6.12 20.64 -18.33
N ASP A 143 -6.37 21.82 -17.74
CA ASP A 143 -5.68 23.06 -18.12
C ASP A 143 -4.18 22.97 -17.87
N PHE A 144 -3.77 22.38 -16.74
CA PHE A 144 -2.38 22.12 -16.42
C PHE A 144 -1.72 21.21 -17.46
N ILE A 145 -2.36 20.09 -17.81
CA ILE A 145 -1.87 19.17 -18.86
C ILE A 145 -1.78 19.89 -20.20
N VAL A 146 -2.67 20.83 -20.52
CA VAL A 146 -2.62 21.57 -21.80
C VAL A 146 -1.44 22.54 -21.87
N HIS A 147 -1.07 23.18 -20.76
CA HIS A 147 -0.12 24.30 -20.78
C HIS A 147 1.26 23.98 -20.21
N THR A 148 1.43 22.91 -19.44
CA THR A 148 2.72 22.57 -18.81
C THR A 148 3.78 22.20 -19.85
N SER A 149 5.05 22.50 -19.59
CA SER A 149 6.16 21.99 -20.40
C SER A 149 6.32 20.49 -20.18
N ILE A 150 6.65 19.74 -21.24
CA ILE A 150 6.92 18.30 -21.17
C ILE A 150 8.29 18.05 -21.81
N ALA A 151 9.18 17.38 -21.08
CA ALA A 151 10.37 16.75 -21.62
C ALA A 151 10.08 15.29 -22.01
N LEU A 152 10.69 14.83 -23.10
CA LEU A 152 10.62 13.43 -23.53
C LEU A 152 12.00 12.76 -23.41
N PRO A 153 12.09 11.56 -22.82
CA PRO A 153 11.02 10.86 -22.10
C PRO A 153 10.55 11.62 -20.85
N VAL A 154 9.29 11.41 -20.46
CA VAL A 154 8.74 11.98 -19.22
C VAL A 154 9.48 11.37 -18.04
N GLY A 155 10.35 12.17 -17.42
CA GLY A 155 11.22 11.75 -16.32
C GLY A 155 10.66 12.10 -14.94
N TRP A 156 11.36 11.64 -13.91
CA TRP A 156 10.93 11.78 -12.50
C TRP A 156 10.75 13.22 -12.03
N ASP A 157 11.56 14.14 -12.57
CA ASP A 157 11.52 15.57 -12.25
C ASP A 157 10.60 16.37 -13.19
N ASP A 158 9.97 15.72 -14.18
CA ASP A 158 9.08 16.37 -15.13
C ASP A 158 7.72 16.68 -14.46
N PRO A 159 7.13 17.87 -14.67
CA PRO A 159 5.81 18.19 -14.12
C PRO A 159 4.71 17.19 -14.50
N MET A 160 4.83 16.56 -15.67
CA MET A 160 3.88 15.54 -16.13
C MET A 160 3.99 14.24 -15.33
N TRP A 161 5.12 13.98 -14.68
CA TRP A 161 5.25 12.85 -13.75
C TRP A 161 4.25 12.96 -12.59
N ILE A 162 4.03 14.17 -12.08
CA ILE A 162 3.07 14.42 -10.98
C ILE A 162 1.63 14.16 -11.44
N VAL A 163 1.32 14.43 -12.72
CA VAL A 163 0.02 14.08 -13.30
C VAL A 163 -0.13 12.56 -13.40
N LEU A 164 0.89 11.85 -13.92
CA LEU A 164 0.88 10.39 -14.00
C LEU A 164 0.75 9.76 -12.61
N MET A 165 1.45 10.30 -11.61
CA MET A 165 1.31 9.88 -10.21
C MET A 165 -0.13 9.99 -9.73
N GLY A 166 -0.82 11.11 -10.00
CA GLY A 166 -2.22 11.25 -9.64
C GLY A 166 -3.14 10.27 -10.38
N ILE A 167 -2.86 10.00 -11.66
CA ILE A 167 -3.61 9.02 -12.46
C ILE A 167 -3.44 7.61 -11.87
N GLU A 168 -2.21 7.17 -11.63
CA GLU A 168 -1.95 5.84 -11.07
C GLU A 168 -2.45 5.72 -9.64
N HIS A 169 -2.40 6.79 -8.85
CA HIS A 169 -3.02 6.84 -7.52
C HIS A 169 -4.54 6.64 -7.58
N GLU A 170 -5.23 7.31 -8.51
CA GLU A 170 -6.67 7.11 -8.69
C GLU A 170 -7.00 5.69 -9.15
N ARG A 171 -6.12 5.03 -9.91
CA ARG A 171 -6.25 3.61 -10.27
C ARG A 171 -6.04 2.67 -9.09
N ILE A 172 -5.16 3.01 -8.14
CA ILE A 172 -5.06 2.30 -6.86
C ILE A 172 -6.43 2.33 -6.15
N HIS A 173 -7.01 3.52 -6.06
CA HIS A 173 -8.28 3.71 -5.40
C HIS A 173 -9.48 3.13 -6.15
N LEU A 174 -9.44 2.99 -7.48
CA LEU A 174 -10.46 2.27 -8.23
C LEU A 174 -10.60 0.84 -7.68
N GLU A 175 -9.49 0.15 -7.48
CA GLU A 175 -9.47 -1.19 -6.92
C GLU A 175 -9.87 -1.18 -5.43
N THR A 176 -9.28 -0.31 -4.60
CA THR A 176 -9.67 -0.22 -3.18
C THR A 176 -11.17 0.05 -3.00
N THR A 177 -11.74 0.99 -3.76
CA THR A 177 -13.17 1.29 -3.72
C THR A 177 -14.01 0.08 -4.10
N SER A 178 -13.58 -0.73 -5.07
CA SER A 178 -14.31 -1.95 -5.46
C SER A 178 -14.37 -3.00 -4.34
N VAL A 179 -13.32 -3.12 -3.51
CA VAL A 179 -13.31 -4.00 -2.33
C VAL A 179 -14.28 -3.46 -1.28
N LEU A 180 -14.28 -2.15 -1.03
CA LEU A 180 -15.17 -1.54 -0.06
C LEU A 180 -16.64 -1.63 -0.47
N ILE A 181 -16.95 -1.46 -1.76
CA ILE A 181 -18.30 -1.69 -2.31
C ILE A 181 -18.73 -3.14 -2.04
N ARG A 182 -17.82 -4.11 -2.26
CA ARG A 182 -18.09 -5.53 -1.98
C ARG A 182 -18.40 -5.79 -0.50
N GLN A 183 -17.78 -5.05 0.42
CA GLN A 183 -17.99 -5.14 1.87
C GLN A 183 -19.21 -4.36 2.39
N LEU A 184 -19.83 -3.49 1.59
CA LEU A 184 -21.09 -2.85 1.98
C LEU A 184 -22.24 -3.88 2.09
N PRO A 185 -23.29 -3.56 2.88
CA PRO A 185 -24.56 -4.25 2.80
C PRO A 185 -25.09 -4.31 1.36
N ILE A 186 -25.58 -5.48 0.93
CA ILE A 186 -25.98 -5.73 -0.47
C ILE A 186 -27.10 -4.78 -0.93
N GLU A 187 -27.99 -4.37 -0.04
CA GLU A 187 -29.10 -3.45 -0.32
C GLU A 187 -28.63 -2.03 -0.70
N LEU A 188 -27.40 -1.66 -0.34
CA LEU A 188 -26.78 -0.39 -0.69
C LEU A 188 -26.00 -0.45 -2.02
N VAL A 189 -26.00 -1.59 -2.71
CA VAL A 189 -25.22 -1.84 -3.92
C VAL A 189 -26.11 -2.38 -5.04
N ARG A 190 -25.82 -1.97 -6.28
CA ARG A 190 -26.49 -2.42 -7.50
C ARG A 190 -25.49 -2.74 -8.61
N PRO A 191 -25.83 -3.68 -9.52
CA PRO A 191 -25.04 -3.90 -10.72
C PRO A 191 -25.04 -2.68 -11.66
N ASP A 192 -23.93 -2.48 -12.38
CA ASP A 192 -23.82 -1.49 -13.47
C ASP A 192 -23.19 -2.15 -14.70
N ALA A 193 -23.64 -1.75 -15.90
CA ALA A 193 -23.20 -2.35 -17.16
C ALA A 193 -21.71 -2.09 -17.49
N LEU A 194 -21.10 -1.07 -16.88
CA LEU A 194 -19.67 -0.81 -16.99
C LEU A 194 -18.82 -1.86 -16.25
N PHE A 195 -19.41 -2.54 -15.27
CA PHE A 195 -18.75 -3.54 -14.44
C PHE A 195 -19.46 -4.91 -14.55
N PRO A 196 -19.34 -5.61 -15.70
CA PRO A 196 -19.96 -6.90 -15.89
C PRO A 196 -19.22 -8.02 -15.15
N GLU A 197 -19.97 -8.87 -14.47
CA GLU A 197 -19.46 -10.04 -13.76
C GLU A 197 -19.42 -11.28 -14.68
N CYS A 198 -18.57 -12.25 -14.35
CA CYS A 198 -18.50 -13.53 -15.04
C CYS A 198 -19.73 -14.37 -14.71
N GLU A 199 -20.42 -14.89 -15.73
CA GLU A 199 -21.57 -15.79 -15.54
C GLU A 199 -21.18 -17.27 -15.51
N GLN A 200 -19.93 -17.59 -15.87
CA GLN A 200 -19.44 -18.97 -15.90
C GLN A 200 -19.04 -19.40 -14.50
N MET A 201 -19.74 -20.38 -13.95
CA MET A 201 -19.42 -21.00 -12.67
C MET A 201 -19.82 -22.47 -12.68
N SER A 202 -19.18 -23.27 -11.83
CA SER A 202 -19.43 -24.69 -11.70
C SER A 202 -19.66 -25.09 -10.25
N ALA A 203 -20.54 -26.08 -10.06
CA ALA A 203 -20.72 -26.75 -8.78
C ALA A 203 -19.55 -27.70 -8.43
N ASP A 204 -18.78 -28.10 -9.44
CA ASP A 204 -17.52 -28.87 -9.34
C ASP A 204 -16.31 -27.95 -9.53
N PHE A 205 -15.12 -28.40 -9.14
CA PHE A 205 -13.89 -27.63 -9.20
C PHE A 205 -12.67 -28.50 -9.53
N PRO A 206 -11.65 -27.95 -10.21
CA PRO A 206 -10.54 -28.75 -10.70
C PRO A 206 -9.66 -29.27 -9.55
N ASN A 207 -9.16 -30.51 -9.70
CA ASN A 207 -8.12 -31.02 -8.80
C ASN A 207 -6.78 -30.31 -9.07
N ASN A 208 -6.28 -29.59 -8.06
CA ASN A 208 -5.10 -28.75 -8.18
C ASN A 208 -3.82 -29.56 -7.99
N ARG A 209 -3.06 -29.73 -9.07
CA ARG A 209 -1.81 -30.51 -9.10
C ARG A 209 -0.59 -29.61 -8.92
N LEU A 210 0.47 -30.15 -8.34
CA LEU A 210 1.77 -29.48 -8.28
C LEU A 210 2.57 -29.79 -9.55
N LEU A 211 3.02 -28.75 -10.25
CA LEU A 211 3.80 -28.83 -11.48
C LEU A 211 5.19 -28.20 -11.27
N PRO A 212 6.24 -28.70 -11.96
CA PRO A 212 7.59 -28.16 -11.81
C PRO A 212 7.68 -26.72 -12.32
N VAL A 213 8.44 -25.91 -11.60
CA VAL A 213 8.89 -24.59 -12.04
C VAL A 213 10.41 -24.55 -11.97
N LYS A 214 11.03 -24.21 -13.09
CA LYS A 214 12.47 -24.03 -13.17
C LYS A 214 12.85 -22.72 -12.48
N GLY A 215 13.70 -22.82 -11.46
CA GLY A 215 14.32 -21.67 -10.82
C GLY A 215 15.41 -21.06 -11.71
N GLY A 216 16.09 -20.04 -11.22
CA GLY A 216 17.18 -19.39 -11.93
C GLY A 216 17.65 -18.11 -11.26
N GLN A 217 18.57 -17.43 -11.93
CA GLN A 217 19.05 -16.11 -11.53
C GLN A 217 18.07 -15.05 -12.05
N LEU A 218 17.59 -14.20 -11.15
CA LEU A 218 16.67 -13.10 -11.47
C LEU A 218 17.28 -11.78 -11.03
N ARG A 219 17.09 -10.75 -11.87
CA ARG A 219 17.29 -9.36 -11.49
C ARG A 219 15.92 -8.73 -11.25
N LEU A 220 15.64 -8.35 -10.01
CA LEU A 220 14.43 -7.65 -9.61
C LEU A 220 14.64 -6.13 -9.66
N GLY A 221 13.55 -5.38 -9.82
CA GLY A 221 13.53 -3.92 -9.86
C GLY A 221 13.46 -3.33 -11.28
N LYS A 222 12.86 -2.14 -11.37
CA LYS A 222 12.75 -1.32 -12.59
C LYS A 222 14.00 -0.47 -12.79
N SER A 223 14.39 -0.33 -14.06
CA SER A 223 15.40 0.64 -14.46
C SER A 223 14.86 2.07 -14.32
N ARG A 224 15.75 3.04 -14.07
CA ARG A 224 15.37 4.47 -14.13
C ARG A 224 15.02 4.94 -15.54
N ASP A 225 15.49 4.23 -16.56
CA ASP A 225 15.18 4.48 -17.97
C ASP A 225 14.01 3.61 -18.48
N ASP A 226 13.22 3.03 -17.57
CA ASP A 226 12.03 2.26 -17.95
C ASP A 226 11.05 3.15 -18.74
N ARG A 227 10.37 2.54 -19.71
CA ARG A 227 9.44 3.26 -20.60
C ARG A 227 8.06 3.45 -19.98
N LEU A 228 7.78 2.88 -18.80
CA LEU A 228 6.52 3.00 -18.09
C LEU A 228 6.72 3.70 -16.75
N TYR A 229 5.67 4.37 -16.29
CA TYR A 229 5.60 4.86 -14.92
C TYR A 229 5.74 3.70 -13.93
N GLY A 230 6.46 3.95 -12.84
CA GLY A 230 6.59 3.04 -11.71
C GLY A 230 6.64 3.82 -10.40
N TRP A 231 6.15 3.19 -9.32
CA TRP A 231 6.29 3.74 -7.97
C TRP A 231 7.73 3.66 -7.49
N ASP A 232 8.08 4.47 -6.50
CA ASP A 232 9.45 4.56 -5.99
C ASP A 232 10.01 3.21 -5.50
N ASN A 233 9.18 2.39 -4.84
CA ASN A 233 9.53 1.04 -4.36
C ASN A 233 9.85 0.02 -5.47
N GLU A 234 9.53 0.33 -6.72
CA GLU A 234 9.78 -0.54 -7.86
C GLU A 234 11.21 -0.35 -8.40
N TYR A 235 11.86 0.80 -8.13
CA TYR A 235 13.19 1.11 -8.62
C TYR A 235 14.30 0.62 -7.69
N GLY A 236 15.49 0.50 -8.27
CA GLY A 236 16.66 -0.12 -7.65
C GLY A 236 16.88 -1.48 -8.28
N GLY A 237 17.64 -2.35 -7.63
CA GLY A 237 17.53 -3.75 -7.98
C GLY A 237 18.33 -4.70 -7.14
N GLN A 238 17.85 -5.93 -7.15
CA GLN A 238 18.33 -7.02 -6.33
C GLN A 238 18.53 -8.24 -7.22
N ASP A 239 19.67 -8.90 -7.07
CA ASP A 239 19.93 -10.19 -7.71
C ASP A 239 19.50 -11.29 -6.75
N VAL A 240 18.71 -12.24 -7.24
CA VAL A 240 18.15 -13.34 -6.44
C VAL A 240 18.33 -14.65 -7.19
N GLU A 241 18.85 -15.66 -6.49
CA GLU A 241 18.90 -17.03 -6.99
C GLU A 241 17.70 -17.83 -6.48
N VAL A 242 16.88 -18.33 -7.40
CA VAL A 242 15.71 -19.17 -7.08
C VAL A 242 16.04 -20.62 -7.42
N LYS A 243 15.84 -21.53 -6.47
CA LYS A 243 15.95 -22.98 -6.70
C LYS A 243 14.70 -23.50 -7.41
N ASP A 244 14.79 -24.67 -8.04
CA ASP A 244 13.62 -25.35 -8.59
C ASP A 244 12.61 -25.70 -7.48
N TYR A 245 11.33 -25.60 -7.78
CA TYR A 245 10.24 -25.90 -6.86
C TYR A 245 9.02 -26.44 -7.64
N LEU A 246 7.97 -26.84 -6.93
CA LEU A 246 6.68 -27.15 -7.57
C LEU A 246 5.66 -26.08 -7.23
N ALA A 247 4.87 -25.62 -8.19
CA ALA A 247 3.75 -24.70 -7.96
C ALA A 247 2.41 -25.37 -8.24
N SER A 248 1.35 -24.97 -7.54
CA SER A 248 0.00 -25.41 -7.86
C SER A 248 -0.37 -24.95 -9.27
N GLN A 249 -1.02 -25.82 -10.04
CA GLN A 249 -1.41 -25.58 -11.42
C GLN A 249 -2.39 -24.40 -11.53
N TYR A 250 -3.38 -24.39 -10.64
CA TYR A 250 -4.40 -23.37 -10.52
C TYR A 250 -4.17 -22.54 -9.24
N LEU A 251 -4.77 -21.35 -9.19
CA LEU A 251 -5.05 -20.70 -7.90
C LEU A 251 -5.95 -21.61 -7.06
N VAL A 252 -5.87 -21.50 -5.74
CA VAL A 252 -6.75 -22.26 -4.83
C VAL A 252 -8.18 -21.81 -5.06
N SER A 253 -9.04 -22.75 -5.45
CA SER A 253 -10.46 -22.45 -5.69
C SER A 253 -11.25 -22.42 -4.39
N ASN A 254 -12.45 -21.82 -4.41
CA ASN A 254 -13.39 -21.89 -3.29
C ASN A 254 -13.65 -23.34 -2.86
N GLY A 255 -13.78 -24.26 -3.83
CA GLY A 255 -14.00 -25.68 -3.57
C GLY A 255 -12.80 -26.37 -2.93
N GLU A 256 -11.58 -26.05 -3.36
CA GLU A 256 -10.36 -26.55 -2.71
C GLU A 256 -10.23 -26.02 -1.27
N TYR A 257 -10.57 -24.74 -1.06
CA TYR A 257 -10.53 -24.10 0.25
C TYR A 257 -11.61 -24.63 1.22
N LEU A 258 -12.75 -25.09 0.70
CA LEU A 258 -13.83 -25.67 1.52
C LEU A 258 -13.34 -26.83 2.39
N ALA A 259 -12.40 -27.64 1.90
CA ALA A 259 -11.82 -28.74 2.67
C ALA A 259 -11.09 -28.24 3.94
N PHE A 260 -10.37 -27.12 3.85
CA PHE A 260 -9.73 -26.49 5.01
C PHE A 260 -10.78 -26.03 6.03
N VAL A 261 -11.86 -25.38 5.57
CA VAL A 261 -12.96 -24.95 6.45
C VAL A 261 -13.62 -26.15 7.15
N GLN A 262 -14.01 -27.17 6.39
CA GLN A 262 -14.72 -28.35 6.91
C GLN A 262 -13.87 -29.20 7.87
N GLN A 263 -12.56 -29.25 7.67
CA GLN A 263 -11.63 -29.97 8.54
C GLN A 263 -11.18 -29.14 9.76
N GLY A 264 -11.89 -28.06 10.09
CA GLY A 264 -11.62 -27.27 11.28
C GLY A 264 -10.41 -26.34 11.13
N GLY A 265 -10.07 -25.91 9.91
CA GLY A 265 -8.98 -24.97 9.63
C GLY A 265 -9.04 -23.69 10.47
N TYR A 266 -10.24 -23.09 10.57
CA TYR A 266 -10.49 -21.94 11.43
C TYR A 266 -10.63 -22.30 12.92
N LYS A 267 -10.60 -23.57 13.31
CA LYS A 267 -10.74 -24.02 14.71
C LYS A 267 -9.42 -24.49 15.33
N THR A 268 -8.41 -24.76 14.51
CA THR A 268 -7.15 -25.38 14.94
C THR A 268 -6.00 -24.38 14.91
N GLU A 269 -5.56 -23.96 16.10
CA GLU A 269 -4.47 -23.00 16.32
C GLU A 269 -3.17 -23.37 15.62
N ALA A 270 -2.82 -24.65 15.60
CA ALA A 270 -1.58 -25.16 15.02
C ALA A 270 -1.40 -24.88 13.51
N TYR A 271 -2.46 -24.47 12.80
CA TYR A 271 -2.35 -24.06 11.40
C TYR A 271 -2.00 -22.58 11.24
N TRP A 272 -2.20 -21.76 12.26
CA TRP A 272 -2.05 -20.30 12.17
C TRP A 272 -0.66 -19.87 12.65
N THR A 273 -0.18 -18.75 12.12
CA THR A 273 0.89 -17.99 12.80
C THR A 273 0.31 -17.35 14.06
N GLU A 274 1.16 -16.89 14.98
CA GLU A 274 0.71 -16.17 16.18
C GLU A 274 -0.17 -14.96 15.82
N GLU A 275 0.30 -14.10 14.91
CA GLU A 275 -0.47 -12.97 14.36
C GLU A 275 -1.81 -13.43 13.75
N GLY A 276 -1.79 -14.52 12.98
CA GLY A 276 -2.99 -15.05 12.33
C GLY A 276 -4.01 -15.57 13.34
N TRP A 277 -3.55 -16.24 14.40
CA TRP A 277 -4.42 -16.76 15.43
C TRP A 277 -5.05 -15.64 16.26
N GLN A 278 -4.27 -14.62 16.62
CA GLN A 278 -4.77 -13.43 17.31
C GLN A 278 -5.82 -12.71 16.46
N TRP A 279 -5.55 -12.50 15.17
CA TRP A 279 -6.52 -11.93 14.23
C TRP A 279 -7.81 -12.76 14.20
N ARG A 280 -7.71 -14.08 14.02
CA ARG A 280 -8.87 -14.97 13.97
C ARG A 280 -9.66 -14.90 15.28
N GLN A 281 -8.99 -14.86 16.44
CA GLN A 281 -9.66 -14.76 17.74
C GLN A 281 -10.39 -13.42 17.91
N PHE A 282 -9.76 -12.34 17.46
CA PHE A 282 -10.33 -10.99 17.49
C PHE A 282 -11.55 -10.86 16.58
N THR A 283 -11.41 -11.23 15.30
CA THR A 283 -12.50 -11.14 14.30
C THR A 283 -13.54 -12.23 14.44
N ARG A 284 -13.19 -13.34 15.11
CA ARG A 284 -14.00 -14.56 15.22
C ARG A 284 -14.36 -15.17 13.86
N ALA A 285 -13.48 -15.00 12.87
CA ALA A 285 -13.67 -15.55 11.54
C ALA A 285 -13.83 -17.08 11.58
N THR A 286 -14.77 -17.61 10.80
CA THR A 286 -15.05 -19.06 10.69
C THR A 286 -15.01 -19.59 9.25
N HIS A 287 -14.98 -18.70 8.28
CA HIS A 287 -14.90 -18.92 6.84
C HIS A 287 -14.39 -17.62 6.18
N PRO A 288 -14.01 -17.63 4.89
CA PRO A 288 -13.63 -16.42 4.17
C PRO A 288 -14.69 -15.31 4.22
N GLU A 289 -14.24 -14.05 4.23
CA GLU A 289 -15.08 -12.84 4.36
C GLU A 289 -16.25 -12.80 3.38
N PHE A 290 -16.01 -13.19 2.13
CA PHE A 290 -17.00 -13.07 1.06
C PHE A 290 -17.86 -14.32 0.86
N TRP A 291 -17.78 -15.28 1.77
CA TRP A 291 -18.74 -16.37 1.87
C TRP A 291 -19.89 -15.94 2.77
N VAL A 292 -21.10 -15.89 2.23
CA VAL A 292 -22.32 -15.53 2.96
C VAL A 292 -22.99 -16.81 3.43
N ALA A 293 -23.10 -17.02 4.75
CA ALA A 293 -23.78 -18.18 5.29
C ALA A 293 -25.24 -18.26 4.81
N ASP A 294 -25.66 -19.44 4.36
CA ASP A 294 -27.03 -19.69 3.87
C ASP A 294 -27.46 -21.13 4.24
N GLY A 295 -28.20 -21.25 5.34
CA GLY A 295 -28.56 -22.54 5.93
C GLY A 295 -27.33 -23.35 6.36
N ASP A 296 -27.21 -24.58 5.82
CA ASP A 296 -26.06 -25.47 6.04
C ASP A 296 -24.90 -25.22 5.03
N GLY A 297 -25.05 -24.24 4.13
CA GLY A 297 -24.11 -23.93 3.07
C GLY A 297 -23.68 -22.47 3.04
N TYR A 298 -23.14 -22.08 1.89
CA TYR A 298 -22.69 -20.72 1.62
C TYR A 298 -23.23 -20.23 0.28
N ARG A 299 -23.33 -18.92 0.15
CA ARG A 299 -23.41 -18.17 -1.10
C ARG A 299 -22.18 -17.29 -1.24
N TYR A 300 -21.93 -16.75 -2.43
CA TYR A 300 -20.76 -15.93 -2.69
C TYR A 300 -21.13 -14.45 -2.88
N ARG A 301 -20.42 -13.58 -2.18
CA ARG A 301 -20.50 -12.12 -2.33
C ARG A 301 -19.53 -11.68 -3.43
N SER A 302 -20.06 -11.34 -4.61
CA SER A 302 -19.32 -10.59 -5.64
C SER A 302 -19.38 -9.09 -5.34
N MET A 303 -18.78 -8.24 -6.19
CA MET A 303 -18.80 -6.79 -5.99
C MET A 303 -20.23 -6.24 -5.88
N THR A 304 -21.15 -6.70 -6.75
CA THR A 304 -22.50 -6.12 -6.80
C THR A 304 -23.64 -7.11 -6.55
N ARG A 305 -23.34 -8.40 -6.34
CA ARG A 305 -24.36 -9.45 -6.21
C ARG A 305 -24.04 -10.41 -5.07
N VAL A 306 -25.06 -11.18 -4.71
CA VAL A 306 -24.87 -12.44 -3.98
C VAL A 306 -25.39 -13.56 -4.87
N ILE A 307 -24.52 -14.50 -5.19
CA ILE A 307 -24.75 -15.59 -6.16
C ILE A 307 -24.54 -16.95 -5.50
N ASP A 308 -24.94 -18.01 -6.19
CA ASP A 308 -24.60 -19.38 -5.79
C ASP A 308 -23.08 -19.55 -5.74
N MET A 309 -22.58 -20.45 -4.89
CA MET A 309 -21.14 -20.66 -4.72
C MET A 309 -20.46 -21.08 -6.03
N PRO A 310 -19.51 -20.28 -6.55
CA PRO A 310 -18.72 -20.66 -7.70
C PRO A 310 -17.49 -21.44 -7.20
N TRP A 311 -17.64 -22.75 -7.03
CA TRP A 311 -16.60 -23.59 -6.41
C TRP A 311 -15.31 -23.66 -7.22
N ASP A 312 -15.39 -23.40 -8.53
CA ASP A 312 -14.27 -23.34 -9.47
C ASP A 312 -13.63 -21.95 -9.61
N TRP A 313 -14.15 -20.91 -8.94
CA TRP A 313 -13.49 -19.60 -8.86
C TRP A 313 -12.42 -19.59 -7.77
N PRO A 314 -11.40 -18.71 -7.84
CA PRO A 314 -10.43 -18.57 -6.77
C PRO A 314 -11.11 -18.15 -5.46
N VAL A 315 -10.56 -18.60 -4.34
CA VAL A 315 -10.97 -18.12 -3.02
C VAL A 315 -10.36 -16.73 -2.76
N ASP A 316 -11.15 -15.82 -2.19
CA ASP A 316 -10.68 -14.53 -1.70
C ASP A 316 -10.39 -14.62 -0.19
N VAL A 317 -9.14 -14.36 0.21
CA VAL A 317 -8.69 -14.45 1.60
C VAL A 317 -7.60 -13.42 1.89
N ASN A 318 -7.44 -13.06 3.16
CA ASN A 318 -6.27 -12.28 3.57
C ASN A 318 -5.00 -13.16 3.66
N TYR A 319 -3.85 -12.54 3.93
CA TYR A 319 -2.58 -13.28 4.02
C TYR A 319 -2.58 -14.30 5.16
N LEU A 320 -3.18 -13.96 6.30
CA LEU A 320 -3.18 -14.81 7.50
C LEU A 320 -3.93 -16.13 7.26
N GLU A 321 -5.08 -16.03 6.60
CA GLU A 321 -5.88 -17.15 6.13
C GLU A 321 -5.14 -17.96 5.05
N ALA A 322 -4.53 -17.30 4.07
CA ALA A 322 -3.76 -17.96 3.01
C ALA A 322 -2.58 -18.77 3.57
N LYS A 323 -1.87 -18.21 4.55
CA LYS A 323 -0.78 -18.87 5.26
C LYS A 323 -1.29 -20.04 6.09
N ALA A 324 -2.43 -19.89 6.77
CA ALA A 324 -3.04 -20.97 7.54
C ALA A 324 -3.47 -22.16 6.68
N PHE A 325 -4.03 -21.89 5.49
CA PHE A 325 -4.34 -22.93 4.50
C PHE A 325 -3.08 -23.69 4.08
N CYS A 326 -1.98 -22.99 3.78
CA CYS A 326 -0.73 -23.64 3.39
C CYS A 326 -0.18 -24.54 4.50
N ASN A 327 -0.20 -24.06 5.75
CA ASN A 327 0.25 -24.82 6.92
C ASN A 327 -0.63 -26.07 7.16
N TRP A 328 -1.96 -25.94 7.03
CA TRP A 328 -2.87 -27.09 7.05
C TRP A 328 -2.53 -28.09 5.96
N LYS A 329 -2.36 -27.63 4.71
CA LYS A 329 -2.06 -28.49 3.58
C LYS A 329 -0.70 -29.18 3.72
N SER A 330 0.28 -28.49 4.31
CA SER A 330 1.58 -29.05 4.71
C SER A 330 1.38 -30.19 5.72
N ALA A 331 0.58 -29.97 6.77
CA ALA A 331 0.27 -30.99 7.77
C ALA A 331 -0.47 -32.21 7.18
N GLN A 332 -1.41 -31.98 6.25
CA GLN A 332 -2.15 -33.07 5.59
C GLN A 332 -1.27 -33.91 4.65
N THR A 333 -0.30 -33.30 4.00
CA THR A 333 0.49 -33.95 2.93
C THR A 333 1.88 -34.39 3.36
N GLY A 334 2.38 -33.90 4.51
CA GLY A 334 3.75 -34.14 4.98
C GLY A 334 4.82 -33.46 4.12
N LYS A 335 4.46 -32.45 3.33
CA LYS A 335 5.33 -31.74 2.38
C LYS A 335 5.43 -30.27 2.75
N GLY A 336 6.55 -29.60 2.48
CA GLY A 336 6.73 -28.17 2.71
C GLY A 336 5.85 -27.30 1.79
N ILE A 337 4.56 -27.18 2.13
CA ILE A 337 3.60 -26.35 1.40
C ILE A 337 3.58 -24.94 1.99
N ARG A 338 3.85 -23.94 1.14
CA ARG A 338 3.89 -22.52 1.53
C ARG A 338 3.43 -21.61 0.41
N LEU A 339 3.28 -20.31 0.71
CA LEU A 339 3.09 -19.29 -0.31
C LEU A 339 4.41 -19.05 -1.06
N PRO A 340 4.39 -18.60 -2.32
CA PRO A 340 5.61 -18.24 -3.05
C PRO A 340 6.23 -16.97 -2.46
N THR A 341 7.53 -16.77 -2.70
CA THR A 341 8.18 -15.46 -2.61
C THR A 341 7.90 -14.64 -3.88
N GLU A 342 8.18 -13.32 -3.84
CA GLU A 342 8.13 -12.46 -5.03
C GLU A 342 9.02 -13.02 -6.17
N ALA A 343 10.24 -13.48 -5.84
CA ALA A 343 11.17 -14.04 -6.81
C ALA A 343 10.66 -15.35 -7.44
N GLU A 344 10.10 -16.27 -6.64
CA GLU A 344 9.45 -17.48 -7.15
C GLU A 344 8.25 -17.12 -8.04
N TRP A 345 7.43 -16.13 -7.66
CA TRP A 345 6.35 -15.68 -8.53
C TRP A 345 6.88 -15.16 -9.89
N TYR A 346 8.03 -14.47 -9.92
CA TYR A 346 8.66 -14.04 -11.17
C TYR A 346 9.09 -15.21 -12.07
N CYS A 347 9.53 -16.34 -11.51
CA CYS A 347 9.81 -17.55 -12.30
C CYS A 347 8.57 -18.04 -13.07
N LEU A 348 7.38 -18.00 -12.44
CA LEU A 348 6.11 -18.30 -13.11
C LEU A 348 5.75 -17.23 -14.14
N ARG A 349 5.85 -15.95 -13.76
CA ARG A 349 5.51 -14.80 -14.63
C ARG A 349 6.32 -14.78 -15.91
N ASN A 350 7.56 -15.28 -15.90
CA ASN A 350 8.42 -15.37 -17.08
C ASN A 350 7.89 -16.30 -18.19
N ALA A 351 6.90 -17.16 -17.89
CA ALA A 351 6.22 -17.95 -18.93
C ALA A 351 5.27 -17.10 -19.81
N ILE A 352 4.92 -15.87 -19.39
CA ILE A 352 4.14 -14.93 -20.20
C ILE A 352 5.11 -13.96 -20.90
N GLY A 353 5.29 -14.13 -22.21
CA GLY A 353 6.21 -13.33 -23.03
C GLY A 353 5.71 -11.93 -23.46
N THR A 354 4.61 -11.45 -22.88
CA THR A 354 4.06 -10.11 -23.13
C THR A 354 3.74 -9.43 -21.81
N ASP A 355 3.46 -8.13 -21.82
CA ASP A 355 3.04 -7.38 -20.65
C ASP A 355 2.15 -6.20 -21.07
N GLN A 356 1.55 -5.52 -20.09
CA GLN A 356 0.88 -4.25 -20.33
C GLN A 356 1.96 -3.18 -20.61
N PRO A 357 1.80 -2.30 -21.62
CA PRO A 357 0.64 -2.10 -22.51
C PRO A 357 0.71 -2.86 -23.85
N ASP A 358 1.64 -3.79 -24.04
CA ASP A 358 1.96 -4.34 -25.37
C ASP A 358 1.05 -5.49 -25.83
N TRP A 359 0.31 -6.13 -24.93
CA TRP A 359 -0.59 -7.20 -25.33
C TRP A 359 -1.74 -6.66 -26.20
N SER A 360 -2.14 -7.40 -27.23
CA SER A 360 -3.36 -7.07 -27.98
C SER A 360 -4.63 -7.34 -27.18
N LYS A 361 -4.54 -8.30 -26.27
CA LYS A 361 -5.58 -8.71 -25.33
C LYS A 361 -4.91 -9.32 -24.12
N ALA A 362 -5.34 -8.93 -22.92
CA ALA A 362 -4.72 -9.39 -21.69
C ALA A 362 -4.73 -10.92 -21.60
N PRO A 363 -3.59 -11.57 -21.28
CA PRO A 363 -3.50 -13.03 -21.16
C PRO A 363 -4.04 -13.57 -19.82
N GLY A 364 -4.72 -12.73 -19.03
CA GLY A 364 -5.40 -13.05 -17.79
C GLY A 364 -6.64 -12.17 -17.61
N ASN A 365 -7.51 -12.48 -16.63
CA ASN A 365 -8.60 -11.60 -16.24
C ASN A 365 -8.05 -10.38 -15.48
N ILE A 366 -7.59 -9.36 -16.20
CA ILE A 366 -6.93 -8.17 -15.67
C ILE A 366 -7.24 -6.96 -16.55
N ASN A 367 -6.94 -5.75 -16.07
CA ASN A 367 -7.03 -4.51 -16.83
C ASN A 367 -8.45 -4.21 -17.36
N LEU A 368 -9.48 -4.73 -16.66
CA LEU A 368 -10.90 -4.62 -17.02
C LEU A 368 -11.26 -5.16 -18.42
N GLU A 369 -10.39 -5.96 -19.05
CA GLU A 369 -10.56 -6.46 -20.42
C GLU A 369 -11.58 -7.60 -20.55
N TYR A 370 -12.01 -8.17 -19.42
CA TYR A 370 -12.96 -9.28 -19.37
C TYR A 370 -14.13 -8.99 -18.44
N TRP A 371 -13.95 -9.20 -17.14
CA TRP A 371 -14.99 -9.09 -16.12
C TRP A 371 -14.52 -8.24 -14.95
N THR A 372 -15.45 -7.86 -14.09
CA THR A 372 -15.22 -7.18 -12.81
C THR A 372 -15.60 -8.08 -11.64
N SER A 373 -15.32 -9.36 -11.84
CA SER A 373 -15.36 -10.42 -10.85
C SER A 373 -14.28 -11.42 -11.19
N ALA A 374 -14.00 -12.34 -10.26
CA ALA A 374 -13.26 -13.53 -10.59
C ALA A 374 -14.01 -14.38 -11.64
N CYS A 375 -13.30 -15.38 -12.19
CA CYS A 375 -13.81 -16.37 -13.12
C CYS A 375 -13.20 -17.76 -12.80
N PRO A 376 -13.63 -18.85 -13.49
CA PRO A 376 -13.10 -20.18 -13.24
C PRO A 376 -11.57 -20.24 -13.36
N VAL A 377 -10.90 -20.89 -12.40
CA VAL A 377 -9.44 -20.92 -12.27
C VAL A 377 -8.72 -21.62 -13.42
N ASN A 378 -9.46 -22.30 -14.30
CA ASN A 378 -8.94 -23.05 -15.45
C ASN A 378 -9.13 -22.28 -16.78
N ARG A 379 -9.37 -20.97 -16.74
CA ARG A 379 -9.68 -20.17 -17.92
C ARG A 379 -8.44 -19.65 -18.65
N PHE A 380 -7.50 -19.03 -17.94
CA PHE A 380 -6.36 -18.35 -18.54
C PHE A 380 -5.10 -19.17 -18.46
N LYS A 381 -4.88 -19.98 -19.49
CA LYS A 381 -3.74 -20.90 -19.58
C LYS A 381 -2.44 -20.19 -19.98
N VAL A 382 -1.36 -20.55 -19.33
CA VAL A 382 0.02 -20.18 -19.63
C VAL A 382 0.85 -21.47 -19.75
N SER A 383 1.57 -21.61 -20.86
CA SER A 383 2.47 -22.75 -21.08
C SER A 383 3.90 -22.35 -20.73
N ALA A 384 4.49 -23.00 -19.73
CA ALA A 384 5.91 -22.88 -19.43
C ALA A 384 6.77 -23.54 -20.51
N ALA A 385 8.07 -23.22 -20.52
CA ALA A 385 9.01 -23.69 -21.55
C ALA A 385 9.17 -25.22 -21.59
N ASP A 386 8.93 -25.91 -20.46
CA ASP A 386 8.99 -27.36 -20.33
C ASP A 386 7.68 -28.08 -20.70
N GLY A 387 6.65 -27.32 -21.11
CA GLY A 387 5.32 -27.82 -21.44
C GLY A 387 4.35 -27.89 -20.25
N SER A 388 4.77 -27.53 -19.04
CA SER A 388 3.87 -27.41 -17.89
C SER A 388 2.82 -26.31 -18.13
N GLU A 389 1.56 -26.61 -17.81
CA GLU A 389 0.44 -25.69 -18.02
C GLU A 389 -0.03 -25.11 -16.69
N PHE A 390 0.26 -23.82 -16.47
CA PHE A 390 -0.24 -23.05 -15.34
C PHE A 390 -1.43 -22.19 -15.77
N TYR A 391 -2.24 -21.75 -14.82
CA TYR A 391 -3.40 -20.89 -15.08
C TYR A 391 -3.45 -19.72 -14.14
N ASP A 392 -3.95 -18.56 -14.58
CA ASP A 392 -4.08 -17.36 -13.77
C ASP A 392 -2.76 -16.97 -13.08
N VAL A 393 -1.66 -16.99 -13.85
CA VAL A 393 -0.35 -16.49 -13.37
C VAL A 393 -0.43 -14.97 -13.16
N ILE A 394 -1.21 -14.28 -14.00
CA ILE A 394 -1.65 -12.89 -13.82
C ILE A 394 -3.17 -12.80 -13.87
N GLY A 395 -3.74 -11.79 -13.22
CA GLY A 395 -5.16 -11.52 -13.19
C GLY A 395 -5.96 -12.54 -12.38
N ASN A 396 -7.27 -12.46 -12.54
CA ASN A 396 -8.30 -13.10 -11.72
C ASN A 396 -8.29 -12.52 -10.30
N VAL A 397 -7.36 -12.92 -9.45
CA VAL A 397 -7.12 -12.31 -8.14
C VAL A 397 -5.63 -12.16 -7.90
N TRP A 398 -5.27 -11.18 -7.08
CA TRP A 398 -3.91 -11.04 -6.57
C TRP A 398 -3.46 -12.32 -5.86
N GLN A 399 -2.15 -12.61 -5.92
CA GLN A 399 -1.55 -13.75 -5.24
C GLN A 399 -0.71 -13.27 -4.06
N TRP A 400 -1.07 -13.66 -2.84
CA TRP A 400 -0.25 -13.42 -1.65
C TRP A 400 1.11 -14.10 -1.76
N THR A 401 2.16 -13.38 -1.33
CA THR A 401 3.52 -13.90 -1.23
C THR A 401 4.05 -13.82 0.20
N GLU A 402 5.04 -14.63 0.54
CA GLU A 402 5.72 -14.56 1.85
C GLU A 402 6.71 -13.40 1.96
N THR A 403 6.99 -12.72 0.85
CA THR A 403 7.94 -11.61 0.81
C THR A 403 7.31 -10.36 1.43
N PRO A 404 7.83 -9.85 2.57
CA PRO A 404 7.43 -8.54 3.03
C PRO A 404 7.94 -7.47 2.05
N ILE A 405 7.24 -6.34 1.98
CA ILE A 405 7.73 -5.22 1.18
C ILE A 405 8.91 -4.56 1.87
N ASP A 406 9.96 -4.29 1.09
CA ASP A 406 11.10 -3.49 1.48
C ASP A 406 11.70 -2.79 0.25
N ALA A 407 12.57 -1.83 0.50
CA ALA A 407 13.34 -1.10 -0.50
C ALA A 407 14.31 -2.02 -1.23
N TYR A 408 14.40 -1.88 -2.56
CA TYR A 408 15.52 -2.46 -3.30
C TYR A 408 16.81 -1.66 -3.06
N PRO A 409 17.99 -2.28 -3.20
CA PRO A 409 19.25 -1.55 -3.29
C PRO A 409 19.18 -0.47 -4.39
N GLY A 410 19.45 0.79 -4.02
CA GLY A 410 19.30 1.95 -4.93
C GLY A 410 17.90 2.56 -4.98
N PHE A 411 16.98 2.13 -4.11
CA PHE A 411 15.72 2.82 -3.83
C PHE A 411 15.97 4.28 -3.48
N ARG A 412 15.08 5.16 -3.96
CA ARG A 412 15.06 6.57 -3.58
C ARG A 412 13.59 6.96 -3.49
N VAL A 413 13.25 7.68 -2.43
CA VAL A 413 11.91 8.21 -2.19
C VAL A 413 11.59 9.32 -3.19
N HIS A 414 10.36 9.36 -3.71
CA HIS A 414 9.93 10.51 -4.51
C HIS A 414 9.67 11.73 -3.60
N PRO A 415 10.31 12.90 -3.85
CA PRO A 415 10.19 14.06 -2.94
C PRO A 415 8.79 14.68 -2.82
N VAL A 416 7.85 14.37 -3.72
CA VAL A 416 6.48 14.91 -3.72
C VAL A 416 5.50 13.93 -3.03
N TYR A 417 5.90 12.67 -2.87
CA TYR A 417 5.11 11.64 -2.21
C TYR A 417 6.02 10.79 -1.33
N ASP A 418 6.53 11.41 -0.26
CA ASP A 418 7.57 10.85 0.60
C ASP A 418 7.07 9.77 1.58
N ASP A 419 5.76 9.59 1.69
CA ASP A 419 5.08 8.65 2.58
C ASP A 419 4.33 7.52 1.84
N PHE A 420 4.51 7.35 0.52
CA PHE A 420 3.85 6.26 -0.22
C PHE A 420 4.40 4.87 0.16
N SER A 421 5.72 4.70 0.16
CA SER A 421 6.35 3.38 0.32
C SER A 421 6.99 3.18 1.69
N THR A 422 7.72 4.18 2.19
CA THR A 422 8.56 4.01 3.39
C THR A 422 7.79 3.60 4.64
N PRO A 423 6.52 4.03 4.87
CA PRO A 423 5.78 3.57 6.04
C PRO A 423 5.42 2.08 5.98
N THR A 424 5.44 1.46 4.79
CA THR A 424 5.11 0.04 4.60
C THR A 424 6.30 -0.89 4.81
N PHE A 425 7.52 -0.37 4.87
CA PHE A 425 8.76 -1.13 5.09
C PHE A 425 8.96 -1.48 6.57
N ASP A 426 7.93 -2.03 7.20
CA ASP A 426 7.85 -2.28 8.65
C ASP A 426 7.83 -3.77 9.00
N GLY A 427 8.03 -4.63 8.00
CA GLY A 427 7.99 -6.09 8.15
C GLY A 427 6.60 -6.68 8.42
N LYS A 428 5.53 -5.87 8.37
CA LYS A 428 4.14 -6.28 8.62
C LYS A 428 3.26 -6.23 7.37
N HIS A 429 3.81 -5.71 6.27
CA HIS A 429 3.16 -5.68 4.96
C HIS A 429 3.75 -6.75 4.06
N ASN A 430 2.90 -7.56 3.44
CA ASN A 430 3.32 -8.60 2.50
C ASN A 430 2.94 -8.22 1.07
N LEU A 431 3.84 -8.51 0.14
CA LEU A 431 3.62 -8.27 -1.28
C LEU A 431 2.53 -9.19 -1.81
N ILE A 432 1.68 -8.61 -2.65
CA ILE A 432 0.78 -9.32 -3.54
C ILE A 432 1.25 -9.16 -4.98
N LYS A 433 1.16 -10.22 -5.79
CA LYS A 433 1.64 -10.20 -7.19
C LYS A 433 0.56 -10.62 -8.19
N GLY A 434 0.69 -10.10 -9.41
CA GLY A 434 -0.06 -10.55 -10.60
C GLY A 434 -1.33 -9.81 -10.96
N GLY A 435 -1.83 -8.88 -10.14
CA GLY A 435 -3.07 -8.16 -10.43
C GLY A 435 -4.34 -8.99 -10.23
N CYS A 436 -5.47 -8.31 -10.08
CA CYS A 436 -6.80 -8.90 -10.13
C CYS A 436 -7.60 -8.38 -11.35
N PHE A 437 -8.86 -8.80 -11.47
CA PHE A 437 -9.76 -8.41 -12.57
C PHE A 437 -9.96 -6.90 -12.76
N ILE A 438 -9.79 -6.10 -11.70
CA ILE A 438 -9.97 -4.63 -11.71
C ILE A 438 -8.64 -3.86 -11.61
N SER A 439 -7.52 -4.57 -11.50
CA SER A 439 -6.18 -3.98 -11.55
C SER A 439 -5.92 -3.38 -12.94
N THR A 440 -5.66 -2.07 -12.99
CA THR A 440 -5.41 -1.31 -14.22
C THR A 440 -4.20 -0.39 -14.06
N GLY A 441 -3.65 0.12 -15.17
CA GLY A 441 -2.47 0.99 -15.12
C GLY A 441 -1.25 0.25 -14.58
N ASN A 442 -0.50 0.88 -13.68
CA ASN A 442 0.64 0.25 -13.00
C ASN A 442 0.23 -1.02 -12.27
N TYR A 443 -0.98 -1.17 -11.69
CA TYR A 443 -1.38 -2.43 -11.07
C TYR A 443 -1.38 -3.66 -12.01
N ALA A 444 -1.38 -3.43 -13.33
CA ALA A 444 -1.44 -4.49 -14.34
C ALA A 444 -0.09 -4.83 -15.02
N ILE A 445 1.01 -4.17 -14.63
CA ILE A 445 2.34 -4.43 -15.22
C ILE A 445 3.08 -5.56 -14.47
N ARG A 446 4.15 -6.07 -15.06
CA ARG A 446 4.98 -7.14 -14.50
C ARG A 446 5.74 -6.70 -13.24
N GLU A 447 6.23 -5.47 -13.21
CA GLU A 447 7.12 -4.97 -12.15
C GLU A 447 6.39 -4.37 -10.95
N SER A 448 5.06 -4.31 -10.96
CA SER A 448 4.27 -3.68 -9.90
C SER A 448 4.55 -4.29 -8.53
N ARG A 449 4.78 -3.44 -7.53
CA ARG A 449 5.00 -3.87 -6.14
C ARG A 449 4.02 -3.16 -5.23
N TYR A 450 3.08 -3.97 -4.73
CA TYR A 450 2.06 -3.52 -3.80
C TYR A 450 2.00 -4.47 -2.63
N ALA A 451 1.84 -3.89 -1.45
CA ALA A 451 1.76 -4.65 -0.22
C ALA A 451 0.70 -4.06 0.70
N PHE A 452 0.15 -4.94 1.51
CA PHE A 452 -0.91 -4.60 2.45
C PHE A 452 -0.62 -5.27 3.78
N ARG A 453 -1.16 -4.70 4.86
CA ARG A 453 -1.26 -5.39 6.14
C ARG A 453 -1.91 -6.75 5.92
N ARG A 454 -1.37 -7.76 6.59
CA ARG A 454 -1.76 -9.16 6.39
C ARG A 454 -3.22 -9.46 6.68
N HIS A 455 -3.87 -8.64 7.53
CA HIS A 455 -5.28 -8.76 7.89
C HIS A 455 -6.25 -8.03 6.93
N PHE A 456 -5.76 -7.21 6.01
CA PHE A 456 -6.65 -6.52 5.06
C PHE A 456 -7.12 -7.43 3.95
N PHE A 457 -8.41 -7.30 3.62
CA PHE A 457 -9.00 -7.91 2.44
C PHE A 457 -8.71 -7.06 1.21
N GLN A 458 -8.26 -7.72 0.15
CA GLN A 458 -8.18 -7.22 -1.22
C GLN A 458 -8.90 -8.24 -2.12
N HIS A 459 -8.97 -8.01 -3.44
CA HIS A 459 -9.31 -9.08 -4.39
C HIS A 459 -8.11 -10.02 -4.56
N ALA A 460 -7.77 -10.73 -3.48
CA ALA A 460 -6.58 -11.52 -3.33
C ALA A 460 -6.91 -12.93 -2.86
N GLY A 461 -6.24 -13.91 -3.46
CA GLY A 461 -6.27 -15.30 -3.06
C GLY A 461 -4.86 -15.85 -2.93
N LEU A 462 -4.69 -17.12 -3.25
CA LEU A 462 -3.40 -17.78 -3.10
C LEU A 462 -3.10 -18.78 -4.21
N ARG A 463 -1.81 -18.84 -4.55
CA ARG A 463 -1.15 -19.99 -5.15
C ARG A 463 -0.22 -20.56 -4.10
N TYR A 464 -0.21 -21.88 -3.91
CA TYR A 464 0.77 -22.50 -3.03
C TYR A 464 1.87 -23.18 -3.86
N ILE A 465 3.02 -23.32 -3.23
CA ILE A 465 4.16 -24.06 -3.77
C ILE A 465 4.59 -25.16 -2.81
N GLN A 466 5.32 -26.14 -3.32
CA GLN A 466 6.07 -27.11 -2.54
C GLN A 466 7.56 -26.77 -2.65
N SER A 467 8.16 -26.37 -1.52
CA SER A 467 9.58 -26.06 -1.43
C SER A 467 10.06 -26.28 0.00
N ASP A 468 11.19 -26.98 0.17
CA ASP A 468 11.85 -27.16 1.46
C ASP A 468 12.83 -26.01 1.77
N VAL A 469 12.95 -25.04 0.85
CA VAL A 469 13.74 -23.83 1.03
C VAL A 469 12.89 -22.82 1.79
N ALA A 470 13.31 -22.49 3.01
CA ALA A 470 12.72 -21.39 3.76
C ALA A 470 12.98 -20.06 3.01
N PRO A 471 12.00 -19.15 2.93
CA PRO A 471 12.22 -17.84 2.36
C PRO A 471 13.29 -17.10 3.17
N GLU A 472 14.27 -16.50 2.49
CA GLU A 472 15.15 -15.50 3.09
C GLU A 472 14.36 -14.21 3.23
N ILE A 473 13.90 -13.92 4.44
CA ILE A 473 13.21 -12.68 4.76
C ILE A 473 14.27 -11.73 5.34
N GLU A 474 14.86 -10.89 4.48
CA GLU A 474 15.62 -9.73 4.96
C GLU A 474 14.63 -8.73 5.53
N SER A 475 14.50 -8.68 6.86
CA SER A 475 13.80 -7.59 7.55
C SER A 475 14.82 -6.51 7.91
N ASN A 476 14.54 -5.24 7.56
CA ASN A 476 15.33 -4.11 8.03
C ASN A 476 15.54 -4.20 9.56
N PRO A 477 16.79 -4.31 10.06
CA PRO A 477 17.06 -4.55 11.47
C PRO A 477 16.54 -3.43 12.38
N TYR A 478 16.34 -2.22 11.84
CA TYR A 478 15.83 -1.06 12.58
C TYR A 478 14.34 -1.11 12.92
N GLU A 479 13.63 -2.15 12.48
CA GLU A 479 12.16 -2.22 12.56
C GLU A 479 11.62 -3.27 13.57
N SER A 480 12.48 -3.83 14.44
CA SER A 480 12.08 -4.82 15.46
C SER A 480 11.60 -4.20 16.79
N ASP A 481 10.67 -4.86 17.49
CA ASP A 481 10.22 -4.45 18.84
C ASP A 481 11.38 -4.44 19.86
N GLU A 482 12.28 -5.42 19.74
CA GLU A 482 13.46 -5.53 20.60
C GLU A 482 14.38 -4.33 20.44
N LEU A 483 14.68 -3.92 19.21
CA LEU A 483 15.56 -2.79 18.97
C LEU A 483 14.93 -1.46 19.39
N VAL A 484 13.64 -1.25 19.09
CA VAL A 484 12.92 -0.06 19.59
C VAL A 484 13.00 0.01 21.11
N SER A 485 12.81 -1.12 21.79
CA SER A 485 12.93 -1.19 23.25
C SER A 485 14.34 -0.89 23.73
N GLN A 486 15.37 -1.46 23.08
CA GLN A 486 16.78 -1.16 23.39
C GLN A 486 17.13 0.32 23.21
N TYR A 487 16.64 0.97 22.14
CA TYR A 487 16.83 2.41 21.94
C TYR A 487 16.04 3.24 22.95
N LEU A 488 14.83 2.82 23.35
CA LEU A 488 14.11 3.47 24.44
C LEU A 488 14.89 3.37 25.77
N GLU A 489 15.48 2.22 26.10
CA GLU A 489 16.36 2.09 27.28
C GLU A 489 17.63 2.95 27.14
N PHE A 490 18.28 2.92 25.99
CA PHE A 490 19.51 3.70 25.77
C PHE A 490 19.26 5.22 25.86
N HIS A 491 18.12 5.70 25.39
CA HIS A 491 17.77 7.12 25.36
C HIS A 491 17.07 7.62 26.63
N TYR A 492 16.39 6.75 27.39
CA TYR A 492 15.56 7.17 28.52
C TYR A 492 15.78 6.39 29.81
N GLY A 493 16.52 5.28 29.77
CA GLY A 493 16.90 4.50 30.94
C GLY A 493 17.94 5.19 31.82
N ASP A 494 18.19 4.58 32.97
CA ASP A 494 19.13 5.06 33.98
C ASP A 494 20.59 4.97 33.49
N GLU A 495 21.48 5.75 34.11
CA GLU A 495 22.92 5.69 33.81
C GLU A 495 23.48 4.28 34.02
N HIS A 496 24.21 3.76 33.03
CA HIS A 496 24.82 2.44 33.09
C HIS A 496 26.32 2.56 33.41
N PHE A 497 26.77 1.92 34.49
CA PHE A 497 28.18 1.95 34.95
C PHE A 497 28.80 3.36 35.13
N GLY A 498 27.98 4.36 35.47
CA GLY A 498 28.43 5.75 35.65
C GLY A 498 28.74 6.50 34.34
N VAL A 499 28.27 5.97 33.21
CA VAL A 499 28.29 6.67 31.92
C VAL A 499 27.00 7.52 31.81
N PRO A 500 27.12 8.85 31.62
CA PRO A 500 25.96 9.72 31.39
C PRO A 500 25.14 9.26 30.19
N ASN A 501 23.82 9.45 30.23
CA ASN A 501 22.96 9.14 29.10
C ASN A 501 23.44 9.86 27.82
N PHE A 502 23.75 9.09 26.78
CA PHE A 502 24.45 9.59 25.59
C PHE A 502 23.67 10.71 24.87
N ALA A 503 22.38 10.48 24.59
CA ALA A 503 21.54 11.45 23.88
C ALA A 503 21.39 12.76 24.67
N ARG A 504 21.22 12.65 26.00
CA ARG A 504 21.18 13.81 26.89
C ARG A 504 22.52 14.56 26.93
N ALA A 505 23.63 13.85 27.09
CA ALA A 505 24.96 14.46 27.16
C ALA A 505 25.30 15.20 25.86
N CYS A 506 24.98 14.63 24.71
CA CYS A 506 25.18 15.28 23.41
C CYS A 506 24.32 16.56 23.28
N ALA A 507 23.05 16.49 23.69
CA ALA A 507 22.17 17.66 23.70
C ALA A 507 22.68 18.76 24.65
N GLU A 508 23.15 18.40 25.85
CA GLU A 508 23.72 19.35 26.81
C GLU A 508 24.94 20.10 26.24
N ILE A 509 25.84 19.39 25.54
CA ILE A 509 26.98 20.01 24.84
C ILE A 509 26.49 20.99 23.77
N CYS A 510 25.51 20.57 22.95
CA CYS A 510 24.93 21.43 21.92
C CYS A 510 24.29 22.69 22.52
N ILE A 511 23.55 22.54 23.62
CA ILE A 511 22.92 23.64 24.34
C ILE A 511 23.95 24.60 24.93
N GLU A 512 25.05 24.09 25.50
CA GLU A 512 26.14 24.92 26.03
C GLU A 512 26.79 25.76 24.92
N GLN A 513 27.13 25.13 23.81
CA GLN A 513 27.70 25.83 22.65
C GLN A 513 26.71 26.85 22.07
N ALA A 514 25.43 26.50 21.98
CA ALA A 514 24.39 27.40 21.51
C ALA A 514 24.22 28.64 22.41
N LYS A 515 24.35 28.48 23.74
CA LYS A 515 24.33 29.60 24.68
C LYS A 515 25.57 30.49 24.54
N LEU A 516 26.76 29.90 24.39
CA LEU A 516 28.00 30.65 24.21
C LEU A 516 28.02 31.45 22.90
N ALA A 517 27.46 30.89 21.83
CA ALA A 517 27.31 31.57 20.56
C ALA A 517 26.14 32.57 20.51
N GLY A 518 25.31 32.64 21.56
CA GLY A 518 24.14 33.53 21.60
C GLY A 518 23.01 33.13 20.65
N ILE A 519 22.96 31.85 20.24
CA ILE A 519 21.98 31.31 19.29
C ILE A 519 20.88 30.49 19.97
N ALA A 520 20.95 30.25 21.28
CA ALA A 520 19.86 29.62 22.03
C ALA A 520 18.71 30.61 22.28
N GLY A 521 17.48 30.26 21.92
CA GLY A 521 16.32 31.12 22.12
C GLY A 521 15.04 30.65 21.41
N ALA A 522 13.93 31.31 21.75
CA ALA A 522 12.60 30.97 21.24
C ALA A 522 12.41 31.26 19.74
N ASN A 523 13.31 32.02 19.11
CA ASN A 523 13.29 32.28 17.67
C ASN A 523 14.26 31.39 16.89
N SER A 524 14.99 30.52 17.58
CA SER A 524 16.07 29.72 16.99
C SER A 524 15.56 28.33 16.60
N ARG A 525 16.14 27.77 15.53
CA ARG A 525 15.80 26.46 14.97
C ARG A 525 16.98 25.50 15.09
N ALA A 526 16.72 24.30 15.58
CA ALA A 526 17.69 23.21 15.58
C ALA A 526 17.26 22.08 14.63
N LEU A 527 18.23 21.40 14.05
CA LEU A 527 18.06 20.15 13.31
C LEU A 527 18.77 19.03 14.06
N ASP A 528 18.05 17.97 14.41
CA ASP A 528 18.57 16.74 15.01
C ASP A 528 18.51 15.61 13.97
N ILE A 529 19.66 15.18 13.45
CA ILE A 529 19.78 14.15 12.41
C ILE A 529 20.22 12.84 13.07
N GLY A 530 19.47 11.75 12.84
CA GLY A 530 19.66 10.49 13.55
C GLY A 530 19.00 10.50 14.94
N CYS A 531 17.85 11.17 15.07
CA CYS A 531 17.25 11.44 16.38
C CYS A 531 16.75 10.19 17.11
N ALA A 532 16.66 9.05 16.41
CA ALA A 532 16.08 7.81 16.87
C ALA A 532 14.76 8.04 17.62
N VAL A 533 14.66 7.58 18.88
CA VAL A 533 13.46 7.70 19.71
C VAL A 533 13.29 9.08 20.38
N GLY A 534 14.03 10.09 19.92
CA GLY A 534 13.73 11.51 20.09
C GLY A 534 14.28 12.21 21.33
N ARG A 535 15.10 11.54 22.16
CA ARG A 535 15.57 12.13 23.43
C ARG A 535 16.34 13.44 23.23
N SER A 536 17.33 13.46 22.34
CA SER A 536 18.15 14.66 22.04
C SER A 536 17.26 15.81 21.57
N ALA A 537 16.31 15.54 20.67
CA ALA A 537 15.36 16.53 20.19
C ALA A 537 14.52 17.15 21.32
N PHE A 538 14.01 16.34 22.25
CA PHE A 538 13.25 16.84 23.40
C PHE A 538 14.10 17.73 24.33
N GLU A 539 15.35 17.36 24.57
CA GLU A 539 16.30 18.17 25.37
C GLU A 539 16.58 19.52 24.67
N LEU A 540 16.83 19.49 23.35
CA LEU A 540 17.04 20.70 22.54
C LEU A 540 15.80 21.62 22.54
N ALA A 541 14.59 21.05 22.50
CA ALA A 541 13.35 21.82 22.46
C ALA A 541 13.12 22.73 23.69
N ASN A 542 13.80 22.46 24.81
CA ASN A 542 13.81 23.35 25.96
C ASN A 542 14.54 24.68 25.70
N HIS A 543 15.41 24.73 24.70
CA HIS A 543 16.29 25.88 24.40
C HIS A 543 16.09 26.49 23.02
N PHE A 544 15.46 25.76 22.10
CA PHE A 544 15.15 26.23 20.75
C PHE A 544 13.63 26.43 20.58
N GLY A 545 13.25 27.36 19.69
CA GLY A 545 11.86 27.62 19.32
C GLY A 545 11.23 26.50 18.50
N GLN A 546 12.05 25.80 17.72
CA GLN A 546 11.66 24.64 16.93
C GLN A 546 12.84 23.68 16.79
N VAL A 547 12.56 22.38 16.87
CA VAL A 547 13.52 21.31 16.59
C VAL A 547 12.93 20.41 15.52
N ASP A 548 13.52 20.40 14.33
CA ASP A 548 13.19 19.39 13.32
C ASP A 548 14.08 18.16 13.61
N ALA A 549 13.49 16.99 13.79
CA ALA A 549 14.16 15.78 14.22
C ALA A 549 13.93 14.65 13.20
N LEU A 550 15.02 14.12 12.66
CA LEU A 550 15.02 13.23 11.50
C LEU A 550 15.64 11.89 11.87
N ASP A 551 14.99 10.80 11.45
CA ASP A 551 15.57 9.46 11.53
C ASP A 551 15.13 8.61 10.34
N PHE A 552 15.90 7.61 9.97
CA PHE A 552 15.54 6.71 8.88
C PHE A 552 14.45 5.72 9.29
N SER A 553 14.37 5.33 10.56
CA SER A 553 13.36 4.37 11.04
C SER A 553 12.04 5.07 11.36
N ALA A 554 10.98 4.63 10.67
CA ALA A 554 9.62 5.06 10.95
C ALA A 554 9.18 4.66 12.37
N ARG A 555 9.66 3.51 12.87
CA ARG A 555 9.32 3.02 14.23
C ARG A 555 9.98 3.81 15.35
N PHE A 556 11.21 4.26 15.15
CA PHE A 556 11.85 5.19 16.09
C PHE A 556 11.10 6.53 16.15
N ILE A 557 10.80 7.10 14.97
CA ILE A 557 10.00 8.32 14.85
C ILE A 557 8.62 8.16 15.48
N SER A 558 7.92 7.06 15.21
CA SER A 558 6.61 6.76 15.80
C SER A 558 6.67 6.70 17.34
N SER A 559 7.72 6.11 17.89
CA SER A 559 7.94 6.05 19.35
C SER A 559 8.17 7.44 19.95
N ALA A 560 8.92 8.30 19.26
CA ALA A 560 9.13 9.69 19.66
C ALA A 560 7.84 10.51 19.59
N VAL A 561 7.04 10.36 18.52
CA VAL A 561 5.74 11.01 18.36
C VAL A 561 4.75 10.55 19.43
N GLU A 562 4.74 9.26 19.78
CA GLU A 562 3.88 8.77 20.85
C GLU A 562 4.27 9.37 22.21
N LEU A 563 5.58 9.46 22.51
CA LEU A 563 6.08 10.15 23.70
C LEU A 563 5.69 11.63 23.70
N GLN A 564 5.76 12.30 22.56
CA GLN A 564 5.35 13.70 22.40
C GLN A 564 3.85 13.90 22.69
N GLN A 565 2.99 13.02 22.20
CA GLN A 565 1.54 13.15 22.30
C GLN A 565 1.01 12.71 23.67
N LYS A 566 1.49 11.57 24.18
CA LYS A 566 0.95 10.92 25.39
C LYS A 566 1.75 11.26 26.64
N GLY A 567 2.99 11.72 26.50
CA GLY A 567 3.91 11.99 27.61
C GLY A 567 4.41 10.75 28.34
N ILE A 568 3.94 9.56 27.96
CA ILE A 568 4.23 8.28 28.62
C ILE A 568 4.42 7.20 27.55
N LYS A 569 5.42 6.34 27.71
CA LYS A 569 5.63 5.14 26.89
C LYS A 569 6.08 3.96 27.76
N ARG A 570 5.52 2.78 27.51
CA ARG A 570 5.92 1.52 28.17
C ARG A 570 6.60 0.61 27.17
N TYR A 571 7.61 -0.11 27.64
CA TYR A 571 8.37 -1.07 26.84
C TYR A 571 8.93 -2.19 27.73
N CYS A 572 9.44 -3.26 27.12
CA CYS A 572 10.07 -4.37 27.83
C CYS A 572 11.52 -4.54 27.36
N ILE A 573 12.42 -4.84 28.30
CA ILE A 573 13.81 -5.18 28.02
C ILE A 573 14.02 -6.64 28.36
N ARG A 574 14.65 -7.37 27.45
CA ARG A 574 15.02 -8.76 27.65
C ARG A 574 16.24 -8.82 28.55
N ASP A 575 16.12 -9.48 29.70
CA ASP A 575 17.21 -9.61 30.67
C ASP A 575 18.08 -10.82 30.35
N GLU A 576 17.49 -12.02 30.36
CA GLU A 576 18.15 -13.30 30.04
C GLU A 576 17.12 -14.35 29.62
N GLY A 577 17.37 -15.08 28.53
CA GLY A 577 16.43 -16.11 28.07
C GLY A 577 15.05 -15.51 27.80
N ASP A 578 13.98 -16.02 28.39
CA ASP A 578 12.62 -15.46 28.20
C ASP A 578 12.23 -14.45 29.31
N LEU A 579 13.16 -14.08 30.19
CA LEU A 579 12.92 -13.09 31.26
C LEU A 579 12.96 -11.67 30.68
N VAL A 580 11.94 -10.88 31.04
CA VAL A 580 11.81 -9.48 30.62
C VAL A 580 11.53 -8.56 31.80
N SER A 581 12.12 -7.37 31.76
CA SER A 581 11.87 -6.25 32.66
C SER A 581 10.95 -5.24 32.01
N PHE A 582 9.89 -4.81 32.70
CA PHE A 582 8.97 -3.77 32.24
C PHE A 582 9.48 -2.39 32.62
N ARG A 583 9.51 -1.48 31.66
CA ARG A 583 9.99 -0.10 31.80
C ARG A 583 8.90 0.89 31.39
N GLU A 584 8.95 2.07 31.98
CA GLU A 584 8.05 3.18 31.68
C GLU A 584 8.84 4.48 31.62
N ILE A 585 8.58 5.28 30.59
CA ILE A 585 9.11 6.63 30.42
C ILE A 585 7.99 7.59 30.78
N ARG A 586 8.29 8.58 31.62
CA ARG A 586 7.40 9.72 31.89
C ARG A 586 8.11 11.00 31.57
N MET A 587 7.66 11.69 30.53
CA MET A 587 8.28 12.94 30.08
C MET A 587 8.26 14.03 31.15
N SER A 588 7.26 13.99 32.05
CA SER A 588 7.15 14.94 33.16
C SER A 588 8.24 14.75 34.21
N GLU A 589 8.66 13.51 34.46
CA GLU A 589 9.72 13.19 35.43
C GLU A 589 11.10 13.58 34.91
N LEU A 590 11.26 13.54 33.59
CA LEU A 590 12.48 13.97 32.89
C LEU A 590 12.54 15.49 32.64
N GLY A 591 11.47 16.24 32.94
CA GLY A 591 11.41 17.68 32.66
C GLY A 591 11.28 18.04 31.17
N LEU A 592 10.77 17.11 30.35
CA LEU A 592 10.72 17.23 28.89
C LEU A 592 9.31 17.51 28.33
N SER A 593 8.26 17.44 29.16
CA SER A 593 6.88 17.66 28.70
C SER A 593 6.59 19.08 28.21
N GLY A 594 7.21 20.09 28.82
CA GLY A 594 6.79 21.49 28.66
C GLY A 594 6.97 22.05 27.24
N ASN A 595 7.96 21.56 26.50
CA ASN A 595 8.30 22.06 25.17
C ASN A 595 8.31 20.98 24.08
N ALA A 596 7.80 19.78 24.37
CA ALA A 596 7.77 18.67 23.43
C ALA A 596 7.09 19.03 22.10
N ALA A 597 6.06 19.89 22.12
CA ALA A 597 5.34 20.37 20.93
C ALA A 597 6.20 21.21 19.97
N ARG A 598 7.41 21.63 20.37
CA ARG A 598 8.37 22.31 19.49
C ARG A 598 9.18 21.34 18.62
N CYS A 599 9.11 20.04 18.91
CA CYS A 599 9.72 19.00 18.09
C CYS A 599 8.84 18.66 16.89
N ARG A 600 9.44 18.53 15.72
CA ARG A 600 8.81 17.96 14.53
C ARG A 600 9.60 16.74 14.09
N PHE A 601 9.06 15.57 14.39
CA PHE A 601 9.67 14.30 14.01
C PHE A 601 9.26 13.92 12.58
N MET A 602 10.23 13.51 11.76
CA MET A 602 10.01 13.08 10.38
C MET A 602 10.93 11.92 10.03
N GLN A 603 10.44 10.99 9.22
CA GLN A 603 11.29 9.98 8.62
C GLN A 603 12.08 10.62 7.47
N ALA A 604 13.41 10.52 7.49
CA ALA A 604 14.27 11.02 6.41
C ALA A 604 15.63 10.30 6.39
N ASP A 605 16.19 10.13 5.20
CA ASP A 605 17.56 9.64 5.03
C ASP A 605 18.57 10.78 5.22
N ALA A 606 19.40 10.68 6.26
CA ALA A 606 20.46 11.63 6.56
C ALA A 606 21.47 11.81 5.42
N CYS A 607 21.66 10.78 4.58
CA CYS A 607 22.55 10.81 3.43
C CYS A 607 21.89 11.41 2.17
N ASN A 608 20.58 11.65 2.21
CA ASN A 608 19.79 12.14 1.08
C ASN A 608 18.67 13.10 1.52
N LEU A 609 19.06 14.15 2.27
CA LEU A 609 18.13 15.15 2.79
C LEU A 609 17.61 16.10 1.71
N ASN A 610 16.30 16.38 1.74
CA ASN A 610 15.64 17.32 0.84
C ASN A 610 16.10 18.78 1.12
N GLU A 611 16.22 19.61 0.08
CA GLU A 611 16.60 21.03 0.18
C GLU A 611 15.70 21.87 1.11
N LYS A 612 14.50 21.37 1.45
CA LYS A 612 13.60 22.00 2.45
C LYS A 612 14.23 22.14 3.84
N TYR A 613 15.24 21.35 4.18
CA TYR A 613 15.94 21.40 5.47
C TYR A 613 17.07 22.45 5.46
N HIS A 614 16.70 23.73 5.56
CA HIS A 614 17.65 24.85 5.65
C HIS A 614 17.25 25.88 6.71
N GLY A 615 18.19 26.78 7.04
CA GLY A 615 17.96 27.89 7.97
C GLY A 615 17.89 27.46 9.44
N TYR A 616 18.79 26.56 9.84
CA TYR A 616 18.97 26.12 11.22
C TYR A 616 20.14 26.86 11.88
N ASP A 617 19.95 27.27 13.13
CA ASP A 617 21.01 27.87 13.94
C ASP A 617 21.96 26.82 14.52
N LEU A 618 21.43 25.61 14.78
CA LEU A 618 22.18 24.45 15.24
C LEU A 618 21.83 23.23 14.39
N VAL A 619 22.84 22.47 13.99
CA VAL A 619 22.68 21.12 13.43
C VAL A 619 23.44 20.14 14.31
N PHE A 620 22.72 19.17 14.86
CA PHE A 620 23.26 18.04 15.58
C PHE A 620 23.11 16.78 14.71
N ALA A 621 24.19 16.04 14.54
CA ALA A 621 24.20 14.74 13.87
C ALA A 621 24.72 13.72 14.88
N GLY A 622 23.78 12.94 15.44
CA GLY A 622 23.98 12.11 16.63
C GLY A 622 24.39 10.67 16.35
#